data_AF-A0A2U1RKD9-F1
#
_entry.id   AF-A0A2U1RKD9-F1
#
_cell.length_a   1.000
_cell.length_b   1.000
_cell.length_c   1.000
_cell.angle_alpha   90.00
_cell.angle_beta   90.00
_cell.angle_gamma   90.00
#
_symmetry.space_group_name_H-M   'P 1'
#
loop_
_entity.id
_entity.type
_entity.pdbx_description
1 polymer ?
#
loop_
_entity_poly.entity_id
_entity_poly.type
_entity_poly.pdbx_seq_one_letter_code
_entity_poly.pdbx_strand_id
1 'polypeptide(L)'
;MKTTVEIPNSLLLEVRKLASRERTTVRALVEQGLRRILAESQQRGAFKLRKASFKGKGLQPGVAHASWERIREMAYEGRGG
;
A
#
# COMPACT_ATOMS: atom_id res chain seq x y z
N MET A 1 -10.97 27.11 -2.23
CA MET A 1 -11.45 27.22 -3.62
C MET A 1 -12.88 26.72 -3.70
N LYS A 2 -13.74 27.32 -4.53
CA LYS A 2 -15.09 26.81 -4.80
C LYS A 2 -15.05 25.97 -6.09
N THR A 3 -15.53 24.74 -6.01
CA THR A 3 -15.60 23.82 -7.14
C THR A 3 -17.04 23.33 -7.28
N THR A 4 -17.54 23.29 -8.51
CA THR A 4 -18.85 22.72 -8.83
C THR A 4 -18.64 21.28 -9.31
N VAL A 5 -19.39 20.34 -8.77
CA VAL A 5 -19.34 18.91 -9.11
C VAL A 5 -20.73 18.45 -9.50
N GLU A 6 -20.82 17.78 -10.65
CA GLU A 6 -22.07 17.17 -11.11
C GLU A 6 -22.26 15.83 -10.40
N ILE A 7 -23.42 15.66 -9.75
CA ILE A 7 -23.79 14.42 -9.07
C ILE A 7 -25.25 14.09 -9.36
N PRO A 8 -25.64 12.80 -9.44
CA PRO A 8 -27.04 12.42 -9.59
C PRO A 8 -27.91 12.95 -8.46
N ASN A 9 -29.12 13.40 -8.78
CA ASN A 9 -30.06 13.92 -7.78
C ASN A 9 -30.38 12.90 -6.68
N SER A 10 -30.49 11.62 -7.03
CA SER A 10 -30.70 10.52 -6.06
C SER A 10 -29.58 10.49 -5.01
N LEU A 11 -28.32 10.59 -5.44
CA LEU A 11 -27.17 10.59 -4.56
C LEU A 11 -27.13 11.85 -3.67
N LEU A 12 -27.43 13.03 -4.22
CA LEU A 12 -27.48 14.27 -3.42
C LEU A 12 -28.52 14.18 -2.29
N LEU A 13 -29.67 13.55 -2.55
CA LEU A 13 -30.70 13.34 -1.52
C LEU A 13 -30.21 12.47 -0.37
N GLU A 14 -29.50 11.38 -0.68
CA GLU A 14 -28.91 10.49 0.33
C GLU A 14 -27.83 11.21 1.15
N VAL A 15 -26.93 11.95 0.49
CA VAL A 15 -25.87 12.71 1.17
C VAL A 15 -26.47 13.79 2.09
N ARG A 16 -27.57 14.45 1.69
CA ARG A 16 -28.27 15.41 2.55
C ARG A 16 -28.87 14.75 3.79
N LYS A 17 -29.50 13.58 3.64
CA LYS A 17 -30.03 12.82 4.79
C LYS A 17 -28.92 12.44 5.76
N LEU A 18 -27.78 11.98 5.24
CA LEU A 18 -26.60 11.65 6.02
C LEU A 18 -26.07 12.88 6.78
N ALA A 19 -25.91 14.00 6.09
CA ALA A 19 -25.43 15.24 6.67
C ALA A 19 -26.31 15.72 7.84
N SER A 20 -27.63 15.67 7.67
CA SER A 20 -28.58 16.02 8.74
C SER A 20 -28.48 15.08 9.93
N ARG A 21 -28.38 13.76 9.68
CA ARG A 21 -28.26 12.75 10.74
C ARG A 21 -26.98 12.92 11.56
N GLU A 22 -25.87 13.24 10.90
CA GLU A 22 -24.55 13.37 11.53
C GLU A 22 -24.24 14.80 11.97
N ARG A 23 -25.21 15.73 11.86
CA ARG A 23 -25.06 17.16 12.19
C ARG A 23 -23.83 17.79 11.50
N THR A 24 -23.63 17.44 10.23
CA THR A 24 -22.54 17.94 9.38
C THR A 24 -23.09 18.58 8.11
N THR A 25 -22.24 18.95 7.17
CA THR A 25 -22.63 19.54 5.89
C THR A 25 -22.29 18.62 4.73
N VAL A 26 -23.02 18.73 3.62
CA VAL A 26 -22.71 18.03 2.36
C VAL A 26 -21.28 18.32 1.92
N ARG A 27 -20.82 19.57 2.09
CA ARG A 27 -19.45 19.98 1.79
C ARG A 27 -18.42 19.21 2.63
N ALA A 28 -18.64 19.09 3.94
CA ALA A 28 -17.74 18.34 4.82
C ALA A 28 -17.67 16.86 4.43
N LEU A 29 -18.80 16.24 4.10
CA LEU A 29 -18.85 14.85 3.63
C LEU A 29 -18.08 14.67 2.31
N VAL A 30 -18.23 15.60 1.36
CA VAL A 30 -17.46 15.59 0.10
C VAL A 30 -15.96 15.72 0.38
N GLU A 31 -15.55 16.67 1.22
CA GLU A 31 -14.15 16.86 1.59
C GLU A 31 -13.56 15.62 2.29
N GLN A 32 -14.32 14.98 3.18
CA GLN A 32 -13.91 13.74 3.86
C GLN A 32 -13.75 12.58 2.87
N GLY A 33 -14.71 12.40 1.95
CA GLY A 33 -14.63 11.37 0.91
C GLY A 33 -13.40 11.54 0.01
N LEU A 34 -13.12 12.77 -0.43
CA LEU A 34 -11.94 13.07 -1.24
C LEU A 34 -10.64 12.79 -0.49
N ARG A 35 -10.55 13.20 0.79
CA ARG A 35 -9.37 12.90 1.63
C ARG A 35 -9.14 11.40 1.77
N ARG A 36 -10.21 10.63 1.97
CA ARG A 36 -10.14 9.18 2.09
C ARG A 36 -9.62 8.53 0.80
N ILE A 37 -10.18 8.90 -0.35
CA ILE A 37 -9.75 8.36 -1.66
C ILE A 37 -8.28 8.70 -1.92
N LEU A 38 -7.84 9.93 -1.61
CA LEU A 38 -6.44 10.32 -1.76
C LEU A 38 -5.52 9.54 -0.83
N ALA A 39 -5.93 9.32 0.42
CA ALA A 39 -5.15 8.52 1.38
C ALA A 39 -5.05 7.05 0.95
N GLU A 40 -6.14 6.46 0.46
CA GLU A 40 -6.18 5.11 -0.12
C GLU A 40 -5.29 5.03 -1.36
N SER A 41 -5.33 6.05 -2.23
CA SER A 41 -4.45 6.14 -3.41
C SER A 41 -2.97 6.30 -3.05
N GLN A 42 -2.64 6.87 -1.89
CA GLN A 42 -1.26 7.04 -1.43
C GLN A 42 -0.67 5.78 -0.78
N GLN A 43 -1.45 4.71 -0.57
CA GLN A 43 -1.00 3.41 -0.08
C GLN A 43 -1.15 2.36 -1.19
N ARG A 44 -0.16 1.64 -1.70
CA ARG A 44 1.26 1.45 -1.40
C ARG A 44 1.96 1.48 -2.75
N GLY A 45 3.04 2.26 -2.91
CA GLY A 45 3.96 1.97 -4.02
C GLY A 45 4.31 0.48 -3.97
N ALA A 46 4.33 -0.18 -5.13
CA ALA A 46 4.71 -1.60 -5.21
C ALA A 46 5.97 -1.83 -4.34
N PHE A 47 6.00 -2.93 -3.58
CA PHE A 47 7.13 -3.24 -2.73
C PHE A 47 8.42 -3.16 -3.55
N LYS A 48 9.24 -2.15 -3.26
CA LYS A 48 10.57 -2.02 -3.85
C LYS A 48 11.55 -2.65 -2.87
N LEU A 49 12.00 -3.87 -3.18
CA LEU A 49 13.10 -4.48 -2.44
C LEU A 49 14.32 -3.59 -2.60
N ARG A 50 14.86 -3.09 -1.48
CA ARG A 50 16.14 -2.37 -1.48
C ARG A 50 17.19 -3.26 -2.14
N LYS A 51 18.01 -2.69 -3.03
CA LYS A 51 19.16 -3.40 -3.62
C LYS A 51 20.03 -3.96 -2.50
N ALA A 52 19.95 -5.27 -2.29
CA ALA A 52 20.66 -6.02 -1.25
C ALA A 52 21.83 -6.83 -1.84
N SER A 53 22.31 -6.43 -3.02
CA SER A 53 23.48 -7.05 -3.66
C SER A 53 24.74 -6.67 -2.88
N PHE A 54 25.55 -7.65 -2.53
CA PHE A 54 26.91 -7.43 -2.07
C PHE A 54 27.86 -7.38 -3.28
N LYS A 55 29.03 -6.74 -3.12
CA LYS A 55 30.07 -6.69 -4.16
C LYS A 55 30.47 -8.12 -4.61
N GLY A 56 30.65 -8.35 -5.91
CA GLY A 56 31.05 -9.66 -6.45
C GLY A 56 30.56 -9.91 -7.88
N LYS A 57 30.87 -11.09 -8.43
CA LYS A 57 30.44 -11.56 -9.77
C LYS A 57 29.50 -12.77 -9.69
N GLY A 58 28.63 -12.82 -8.67
CA GLY A 58 27.67 -13.91 -8.47
C GLY A 58 27.86 -14.64 -7.14
N LEU A 59 27.41 -15.90 -7.09
CA LEU A 59 27.48 -16.76 -5.90
C LEU A 59 28.92 -17.20 -5.61
N GLN A 60 29.20 -17.55 -4.35
CA GLN A 60 30.51 -18.08 -3.97
C GLN A 60 30.77 -19.44 -4.65
N PRO A 61 32.03 -19.76 -4.98
CA PRO A 61 32.42 -21.10 -5.43
C PRO A 61 31.94 -22.16 -4.43
N GLY A 62 31.30 -23.22 -4.92
CA GLY A 62 30.67 -24.26 -4.08
C GLY A 62 29.19 -24.03 -3.75
N VAL A 63 28.68 -22.79 -3.91
CA VAL A 63 27.24 -22.46 -3.77
C VAL A 63 26.54 -22.43 -5.13
N ALA A 64 27.25 -22.03 -6.19
CA ALA A 64 26.68 -21.81 -7.52
C ALA A 64 25.95 -23.04 -8.14
N HIS A 65 26.27 -24.24 -7.68
CA HIS A 65 25.65 -25.50 -8.13
C HIS A 65 25.00 -26.28 -6.99
N ALA A 66 24.88 -25.69 -5.80
CA ALA A 66 24.31 -26.35 -4.63
C ALA A 66 22.78 -26.38 -4.70
N SER A 67 22.17 -27.43 -4.13
CA SER A 67 20.72 -27.46 -3.94
C SER A 67 20.28 -26.43 -2.90
N TRP A 68 19.00 -26.07 -2.92
CA TRP A 68 18.45 -25.13 -1.95
C TRP A 68 18.61 -25.63 -0.51
N GLU A 69 18.43 -26.93 -0.27
CA GLU A 69 18.61 -27.55 1.06
C GLU A 69 20.03 -27.29 1.57
N ARG A 70 21.04 -27.50 0.73
CA ARG A 70 22.43 -27.31 1.09
C ARG A 70 22.75 -25.84 1.39
N ILE A 71 22.20 -24.92 0.59
CA ILE A 71 22.34 -23.47 0.81
C ILE A 71 21.74 -23.07 2.16
N ARG A 72 20.55 -23.58 2.48
CA ARG A 72 19.88 -23.33 3.75
C ARG A 72 20.68 -23.87 4.93
N GLU A 73 21.20 -25.10 4.86
CA GLU A 73 22.05 -25.66 5.91
C GLU A 73 23.28 -24.77 6.19
N MET A 74 24.01 -24.38 5.15
CA MET A 74 25.20 -23.51 5.28
C MET A 74 24.85 -22.15 5.90
N ALA A 75 23.67 -21.59 5.59
CA ALA A 75 23.25 -20.30 6.14
C ALA A 75 22.97 -20.36 7.66
N TYR A 76 22.45 -21.50 8.15
CA TYR A 76 22.08 -21.71 9.56
C TYR A 76 23.14 -22.51 10.36
N GLU A 77 24.24 -22.90 9.73
CA GLU A 77 25.34 -23.61 10.39
C GLU A 77 25.85 -22.84 11.61
N GLY A 78 25.94 -23.53 12.74
CA GLY A 78 26.38 -22.95 14.03
C GLY A 78 25.39 -21.98 14.69
N ARG A 79 24.17 -21.83 14.17
CA ARG A 79 23.15 -20.89 14.70
C ARG A 79 21.95 -21.57 15.37
N GLY A 80 21.99 -22.89 15.53
CA GLY A 80 20.89 -23.70 16.05
C GLY A 80 19.75 -23.76 15.04
N GLY A 81 19.61 -24.92 14.36
CA GLY A 81 18.61 -25.13 13.31
C GLY A 81 17.18 -25.23 13.82
#